data_AF-A0ABD2GN18-F1
#
_entry.id   AF-A0ABD2GN18-F1
#
_cell.length_a   1.000
_cell.length_b   1.000
_cell.length_c   1.000
_cell.angle_alpha   90.00
_cell.angle_beta   90.00
_cell.angle_gamma   90.00
#
_symmetry.space_group_name_H-M   'P 1'
#
loop_
_entity.id
_entity.type
_entity.pdbx_description
1 polymer ?
#
loop_
_entity_poly.entity_id
_entity_poly.type
_entity_poly.pdbx_seq_one_letter_code
_entity_poly.pdbx_strand_id
1 'polypeptide(L)'
;MKLSGDETEAAKYKITVQDRASLPLLTVSSVSRNSSSCSFTVTCSSKDSHINSTFTCDNQTCSQEGGERSEGIPDTFLQVHQSSGSILCIHSNHVSWTNDTKTIKDVCHQLDDPEGLSVCLVKTCVFSVGLIIMLSAVITVNLMEKLNKNQ
;
A
#
# COMPACT_ATOMS: atom_id res chain seq x y z
N MET A 1 50.07 -18.61 59.84
CA MET A 1 50.00 -17.49 58.88
C MET A 1 48.77 -17.75 58.02
N LYS A 2 47.71 -16.94 58.18
CA LYS A 2 46.42 -17.14 57.50
C LYS A 2 46.51 -16.39 56.17
N LEU A 3 46.46 -17.10 55.04
CA LEU A 3 46.30 -16.48 53.72
C LEU A 3 44.84 -16.02 53.62
N SER A 4 44.61 -14.73 53.80
CA SER A 4 43.32 -14.10 53.52
C SER A 4 43.26 -13.85 52.02
N GLY A 5 42.61 -14.75 51.28
CA GLY A 5 42.24 -14.50 49.89
C GLY A 5 41.10 -13.49 49.89
N ASP A 6 41.39 -12.27 49.48
CA ASP A 6 40.38 -11.25 49.21
C ASP A 6 39.73 -11.60 47.86
N GLU A 7 38.52 -12.17 47.89
CA GLU A 7 37.72 -12.38 46.68
C GLU A 7 37.28 -11.01 46.16
N THR A 8 38.09 -10.43 45.26
CA THR A 8 37.69 -9.25 44.49
C THR A 8 36.47 -9.61 43.64
N GLU A 9 35.30 -9.04 43.93
CA GLU A 9 34.10 -9.21 43.11
C GLU A 9 34.41 -8.81 41.66
N ALA A 10 34.41 -9.80 40.76
CA ALA A 10 34.42 -9.54 39.32
C ALA A 10 33.13 -8.79 38.92
N ALA A 11 33.20 -7.99 37.85
CA ALA A 11 32.14 -7.06 37.43
C ALA A 11 30.73 -7.71 37.37
N LYS A 12 29.72 -6.95 37.83
CA LYS A 12 28.31 -7.34 37.76
C LYS A 12 27.68 -6.88 36.44
N TYR A 13 26.98 -7.79 35.76
CA TYR A 13 26.28 -7.52 34.51
C TYR A 13 24.77 -7.77 34.67
N LYS A 14 23.94 -6.93 34.05
CA LYS A 14 22.50 -7.17 33.89
C LYS A 14 22.23 -7.57 32.44
N ILE A 15 21.77 -8.80 32.24
CA ILE A 15 21.41 -9.32 30.91
C ILE A 15 19.88 -9.30 30.79
N THR A 16 19.38 -8.75 29.70
CA THR A 16 17.96 -8.76 29.34
C THR A 16 17.76 -9.55 28.07
N VAL A 17 16.75 -10.42 28.05
CA VAL A 17 16.37 -11.19 26.85
C VAL A 17 15.10 -10.57 26.29
N GLN A 18 15.09 -10.31 24.97
CA GLN A 18 13.97 -9.77 24.24
C GLN A 18 13.80 -10.54 22.95
N ASP A 19 12.56 -10.79 22.55
CA ASP A 19 12.25 -11.37 21.25
C ASP A 19 12.58 -10.40 20.11
N ARG A 20 12.71 -10.93 18.90
CA ARG A 20 12.89 -10.08 17.71
C ARG A 20 11.66 -9.21 17.48
N ALA A 21 11.89 -8.01 16.93
CA ALA A 21 10.82 -7.15 16.46
C ALA A 21 9.91 -7.91 15.49
N SER A 22 8.61 -7.87 15.78
CA SER A 22 7.57 -8.48 14.96
C SER A 22 7.28 -7.67 13.70
N LEU A 23 6.82 -8.34 12.65
CA LEU A 23 6.50 -7.69 11.38
C LEU A 23 5.39 -6.64 11.61
N PRO A 24 5.62 -5.36 11.29
CA PRO A 24 4.58 -4.36 11.40
C PRO A 24 3.54 -4.55 10.31
N LEU A 25 2.38 -3.92 10.53
CA LEU A 25 1.29 -3.85 9.58
C LEU A 25 1.02 -2.38 9.28
N LEU A 26 1.21 -2.00 8.01
CA LEU A 26 0.89 -0.70 7.46
C LEU A 26 -0.51 -0.74 6.82
N THR A 27 -1.48 -0.07 7.45
CA THR A 27 -2.86 0.03 6.93
C THR A 27 -3.14 1.45 6.43
N VAL A 28 -3.97 1.56 5.39
CA VAL A 28 -4.48 2.85 4.90
C VAL A 28 -5.89 3.01 5.44
N SER A 29 -6.16 4.09 6.17
CA SER A 29 -7.44 4.35 6.83
C SER A 29 -8.30 5.37 6.08
N SER A 30 -7.69 6.30 5.35
CA SER A 30 -8.42 7.28 4.53
C SER A 30 -7.60 7.71 3.32
N VAL A 31 -8.27 8.06 2.21
CA VAL A 31 -7.67 8.64 1.01
C VAL A 31 -8.55 9.77 0.51
N SER A 32 -7.98 10.94 0.30
CA SER A 32 -8.60 12.15 -0.23
C SER A 32 -7.78 12.63 -1.44
N ARG A 33 -8.43 12.77 -2.60
CA ARG A 33 -7.76 13.09 -3.86
C ARG A 33 -8.47 14.23 -4.59
N ASN A 34 -7.69 15.13 -5.18
CA ASN A 34 -8.13 16.06 -6.21
C ASN A 34 -7.15 16.02 -7.39
N SER A 35 -7.32 16.89 -8.38
CA SER A 35 -6.51 16.90 -9.61
C SER A 35 -5.01 17.18 -9.37
N SER A 36 -4.63 17.79 -8.25
CA SER A 36 -3.24 18.19 -7.95
C SER A 36 -2.67 17.54 -6.68
N SER A 37 -3.49 16.91 -5.84
CA SER A 37 -3.06 16.35 -4.56
C SER A 37 -3.72 15.01 -4.23
N CYS A 38 -2.97 14.17 -3.53
CA CYS A 38 -3.44 12.95 -2.89
C CYS A 38 -2.97 12.99 -1.44
N SER A 39 -3.90 13.07 -0.51
CA SER A 39 -3.65 13.02 0.93
C SER A 39 -4.29 11.76 1.49
N PHE A 40 -3.60 11.06 2.38
CA PHE A 40 -4.08 9.79 2.91
C PHE A 40 -3.58 9.61 4.33
N THR A 41 -4.35 8.89 5.14
CA THR A 41 -3.97 8.53 6.50
C THR A 41 -3.53 7.08 6.52
N VAL A 42 -2.38 6.82 7.17
CA VAL A 42 -1.89 5.46 7.41
C VAL A 42 -1.76 5.19 8.90
N THR A 43 -1.98 3.94 9.28
CA THR A 43 -1.69 3.44 10.63
C THR A 43 -0.61 2.37 10.52
N CYS A 44 0.49 2.59 11.23
CA CYS A 44 1.58 1.65 11.40
C CYS A 44 1.35 0.94 12.75
N SER A 45 1.30 -0.38 12.76
CA SER A 45 0.98 -1.15 13.98
C SER A 45 1.87 -2.39 14.10
N SER A 46 2.18 -2.80 15.34
CA SER A 46 2.89 -4.07 15.60
C SER A 46 1.88 -5.14 16.05
N LYS A 47 1.90 -6.32 15.41
CA LYS A 47 0.98 -7.42 15.74
C LYS A 47 1.07 -7.86 17.19
N ASP A 48 2.29 -7.90 17.73
CA ASP A 48 2.57 -8.53 19.04
C ASP A 48 2.79 -7.51 20.16
N SER A 49 3.06 -6.24 19.82
CA SER A 49 3.48 -5.24 20.80
C SER A 49 2.37 -4.27 21.21
N HIS A 50 1.15 -4.39 20.66
CA HIS A 50 0.00 -3.51 20.89
C HIS A 50 0.25 -2.01 20.65
N ILE A 51 1.41 -1.63 20.10
CA ILE A 51 1.75 -0.27 19.72
C ILE A 51 1.21 0.03 18.32
N ASN A 52 0.70 1.24 18.15
CA ASN A 52 0.33 1.80 16.87
C ASN A 52 0.67 3.29 16.81
N SER A 53 0.82 3.80 15.59
CA SER A 53 1.06 5.21 15.30
C SER A 53 0.32 5.57 14.02
N THR A 54 -0.35 6.71 14.03
CA THR A 54 -1.11 7.22 12.87
C THR A 54 -0.38 8.39 12.24
N PHE A 55 -0.34 8.40 10.92
CA PHE A 55 0.33 9.44 10.13
C PHE A 55 -0.59 9.94 9.04
N THR A 56 -0.59 11.25 8.86
CA THR A 56 -1.19 11.91 7.70
C THR A 56 -0.09 12.15 6.67
N CYS A 57 -0.29 11.65 5.47
CA CYS A 57 0.67 11.68 4.39
C CYS A 57 0.08 12.33 3.14
N ASP A 58 0.96 12.83 2.29
CA ASP A 58 0.67 13.20 0.91
C ASP A 58 1.70 12.55 -0.03
N ASN A 59 1.81 13.04 -1.27
CA ASN A 59 2.76 12.54 -2.25
C ASN A 59 4.23 12.92 -1.95
N GLN A 60 4.51 13.75 -0.96
CA GLN A 60 5.82 14.33 -0.64
C GLN A 60 6.26 14.10 0.81
N THR A 61 5.32 14.10 1.76
CA THR A 61 5.62 14.04 3.18
C THR A 61 4.62 13.18 3.96
N CYS A 62 5.04 12.75 5.16
CA CYS A 62 4.20 12.16 6.19
C CYS A 62 4.45 12.88 7.51
N SER A 63 3.39 13.18 8.24
CA SER A 63 3.43 13.78 9.58
C SER A 63 2.66 12.93 10.57
N GLN A 64 3.22 12.74 11.76
CA GLN A 64 2.56 11.97 12.82
C GLN A 64 1.40 12.79 13.40
N GLU A 65 0.24 12.16 13.55
CA GLU A 65 -0.90 12.77 14.23
C GLU A 65 -0.74 12.61 15.75
N GLY A 66 -0.75 13.73 16.49
CA GLY A 66 -0.45 13.76 17.92
C GLY A 66 1.06 13.68 18.19
N GLY A 67 1.65 14.79 18.61
CA GLY A 67 3.11 15.00 18.73
C GLY A 67 3.84 14.24 19.84
N GLU A 68 3.34 13.08 20.25
CA GLU A 68 4.03 12.20 21.20
C GLU A 68 4.39 10.88 20.53
N ARG A 69 5.67 10.50 20.67
CA ARG A 69 6.16 9.16 20.36
C ARG A 69 5.22 8.18 21.07
N SER A 70 4.61 7.24 20.34
CA SER A 70 3.63 6.31 20.92
C SER A 70 4.12 5.80 22.27
N GLU A 71 3.38 6.14 23.33
CA GLU A 71 3.61 5.57 24.66
C GLU A 71 3.45 4.06 24.54
N GLY A 72 4.58 3.38 24.44
CA GLY A 72 4.71 1.95 24.28
C GLY A 72 5.90 1.46 25.07
N ILE A 73 5.91 0.16 25.33
CA ILE A 73 6.93 -0.59 26.07
C ILE A 73 8.31 0.07 25.92
N PRO A 74 9.07 0.34 27.00
CA PRO A 74 10.39 0.95 26.88
C PRO A 74 11.19 0.21 25.81
N ASP A 75 11.71 0.98 24.86
CA ASP A 75 12.61 0.52 23.80
C ASP A 75 11.99 -0.26 22.63
N THR A 76 10.69 -0.09 22.36
CA THR A 76 10.13 -0.34 21.02
C THR A 76 9.75 0.96 20.32
N PHE A 77 9.94 1.03 19.00
CA PHE A 77 9.52 2.19 18.22
C PHE A 77 8.88 1.80 16.89
N LEU A 78 7.86 2.58 16.52
CA LEU A 78 7.29 2.60 15.18
C LEU A 78 7.71 3.89 14.49
N GLN A 79 8.14 3.78 13.24
CA GLN A 79 8.50 4.93 12.43
C GLN A 79 7.93 4.80 11.03
N VAL A 80 7.32 5.88 10.53
CA VAL A 80 6.88 5.97 9.14
C VAL A 80 7.79 6.92 8.37
N HIS A 81 8.32 6.43 7.26
CA HIS A 81 9.16 7.18 6.34
C HIS A 81 8.58 7.15 4.94
N GLN A 82 8.85 8.20 4.18
CA GLN A 82 8.66 8.18 2.75
C GLN A 82 10.01 7.99 2.05
N SER A 83 10.08 7.02 1.15
CA SER A 83 11.27 6.76 0.34
C SER A 83 10.87 6.29 -1.04
N SER A 84 11.43 6.93 -2.08
CA SER A 84 11.29 6.52 -3.48
C SER A 84 9.84 6.23 -3.91
N GLY A 85 8.89 7.08 -3.53
CA GLY A 85 7.47 6.91 -3.88
C GLY A 85 6.74 5.81 -3.09
N SER A 86 7.31 5.35 -1.99
CA SER A 86 6.70 4.38 -1.07
C SER A 86 6.70 4.89 0.36
N ILE A 87 5.76 4.36 1.14
CA ILE A 87 5.63 4.58 2.58
C ILE A 87 6.17 3.33 3.27
N LEU A 88 7.08 3.53 4.21
CA LEU A 88 7.74 2.47 4.95
C LEU A 88 7.38 2.61 6.43
N CYS A 89 6.82 1.55 7.01
CA CYS A 89 6.55 1.43 8.44
C CYS A 89 7.59 0.48 9.04
N ILE A 90 8.42 0.98 9.94
CA ILE A 90 9.50 0.24 10.60
C ILE A 90 9.09 -0.04 12.03
N HIS A 91 9.23 -1.29 12.45
CA HIS A 91 9.16 -1.71 13.85
C HIS A 91 10.50 -2.26 14.29
N SER A 92 10.98 -1.79 15.43
CA SER A 92 12.31 -2.13 15.92
C SER A 92 12.40 -2.04 17.43
N ASN A 93 13.30 -2.86 17.96
CA ASN A 93 13.65 -2.94 19.36
C ASN A 93 15.18 -3.06 19.52
N HIS A 94 15.67 -3.35 20.72
CA HIS A 94 17.12 -3.49 20.98
C HIS A 94 17.80 -4.62 20.22
N VAL A 95 17.02 -5.58 19.70
CA VAL A 95 17.54 -6.83 19.13
C VAL A 95 17.47 -6.84 17.61
N SER A 96 16.38 -6.33 17.03
CA SER A 96 16.19 -6.34 15.58
C SER A 96 15.24 -5.26 15.10
N TRP A 97 15.16 -5.13 13.77
CA TRP A 97 14.23 -4.26 13.08
C TRP A 97 13.60 -5.02 11.91
N THR A 98 12.39 -4.61 11.53
CA THR A 98 11.65 -5.15 10.39
C THR A 98 10.69 -4.07 9.87
N ASN A 99 10.19 -4.22 8.65
CA ASN A 99 9.40 -3.21 7.99
C ASN A 99 8.25 -3.77 7.14
N ASP A 100 7.28 -2.91 6.88
CA ASP A 100 6.20 -3.11 5.92
C ASP A 100 6.12 -1.88 5.01
N THR A 101 5.83 -2.10 3.72
CA THR A 101 5.94 -1.06 2.69
C THR A 101 4.68 -1.02 1.83
N LYS A 102 4.21 0.19 1.50
CA LYS A 102 3.17 0.41 0.48
C LYS A 102 3.61 1.48 -0.51
N THR A 103 3.39 1.24 -1.80
CA THR A 103 3.67 2.22 -2.84
C THR A 103 2.60 3.31 -2.84
N ILE A 104 3.01 4.57 -2.88
CA ILE A 104 2.09 5.74 -2.90
C ILE A 104 1.21 5.69 -4.13
N LYS A 105 1.75 5.21 -5.27
CA LYS A 105 0.98 4.97 -6.48
C LYS A 105 -0.22 4.05 -6.19
N ASP A 106 -0.01 2.93 -5.52
CA ASP A 106 -1.11 2.01 -5.24
C ASP A 106 -2.13 2.63 -4.30
N VAL A 107 -1.70 3.36 -3.27
CA VAL A 107 -2.60 4.08 -2.35
C VAL A 107 -3.41 5.17 -3.09
N CYS A 108 -2.73 5.95 -3.93
CA CYS A 108 -3.31 7.06 -4.68
C CYS A 108 -3.97 6.66 -6.00
N HIS A 109 -3.90 5.42 -6.43
CA HIS A 109 -4.59 4.91 -7.62
C HIS A 109 -5.53 3.73 -7.30
N GLN A 110 -5.66 3.31 -6.04
CA GLN A 110 -6.61 2.29 -5.60
C GLN A 110 -8.09 2.63 -5.85
N LEU A 111 -8.39 3.85 -6.29
CA LEU A 111 -9.73 4.27 -6.74
C LEU A 111 -9.79 4.62 -8.23
N ASP A 112 -8.68 4.52 -8.94
CA ASP A 112 -8.70 4.40 -10.39
C ASP A 112 -8.89 2.90 -10.69
N ASP A 113 -10.08 2.39 -10.41
CA ASP A 113 -10.73 1.65 -11.49
C ASP A 113 -11.28 2.77 -12.37
N PRO A 114 -10.50 3.28 -13.35
CA PRO A 114 -11.19 4.02 -14.38
C PRO A 114 -12.16 3.00 -14.92
N GLU A 115 -13.41 3.38 -15.11
CA GLU A 115 -14.22 2.80 -16.17
C GLU A 115 -13.54 3.11 -17.53
N GLY A 116 -12.29 2.68 -17.69
CA GLY A 116 -11.56 2.64 -18.93
C GLY A 116 -12.30 1.60 -19.73
N LEU A 117 -13.23 2.08 -20.55
CA LEU A 117 -13.93 1.36 -21.61
C LEU A 117 -13.89 -0.13 -21.36
N SER A 118 -14.78 -0.60 -20.46
CA SER A 118 -14.87 -2.00 -20.06
C SER A 118 -14.60 -2.88 -21.26
N VAL A 119 -13.72 -3.89 -21.13
CA VAL A 119 -13.47 -4.86 -22.22
C VAL A 119 -14.80 -5.42 -22.75
N CYS A 120 -15.83 -5.48 -21.91
CA CYS A 120 -17.21 -5.78 -22.31
C CYS A 120 -17.84 -4.70 -23.21
N LEU A 121 -17.70 -3.41 -22.90
CA LEU A 121 -18.15 -2.30 -23.76
C LEU A 121 -17.41 -2.29 -25.10
N VAL A 122 -16.09 -2.43 -25.10
CA VAL A 122 -15.29 -2.47 -26.34
C VAL A 122 -15.72 -3.66 -27.21
N LYS A 123 -15.87 -4.86 -26.62
CA LYS A 123 -16.39 -6.03 -27.34
C LYS A 123 -17.78 -5.78 -27.90
N THR A 124 -18.69 -5.20 -27.11
CA THR A 124 -20.07 -4.92 -27.54
C THR A 124 -20.11 -3.95 -28.71
N CYS A 125 -19.29 -2.88 -28.68
CA CYS A 125 -19.15 -1.94 -29.78
C CYS A 125 -18.63 -2.61 -31.05
N VAL A 126 -17.58 -3.44 -30.95
CA VAL A 126 -17.01 -4.15 -32.12
C VAL A 126 -18.03 -5.12 -32.73
N PHE A 127 -18.76 -5.89 -31.91
CA PHE A 127 -19.81 -6.78 -32.41
C PHE A 127 -20.96 -6.03 -33.07
N SER A 128 -21.41 -4.92 -32.48
CA SER A 128 -22.47 -4.07 -33.03
C SER A 128 -22.09 -3.52 -34.42
N VAL A 129 -20.90 -2.95 -34.55
CA VAL A 129 -20.40 -2.42 -35.83
C VAL A 129 -20.28 -3.53 -36.88
N GLY A 130 -19.78 -4.71 -36.48
CA GLY A 130 -19.69 -5.87 -37.38
C GLY A 130 -21.04 -6.33 -37.92
N LEU A 131 -22.09 -6.39 -37.08
CA LEU A 131 -23.43 -6.77 -37.51
C LEU A 131 -24.05 -5.77 -38.49
N ILE A 132 -23.82 -4.47 -38.27
CA ILE A 132 -24.33 -3.41 -39.17
C ILE A 132 -23.69 -3.52 -40.56
N ILE A 133 -22.38 -3.79 -40.64
CA ILE A 133 -21.66 -3.97 -41.91
C ILE A 133 -22.17 -5.23 -42.64
N MET A 134 -22.43 -6.32 -41.92
CA MET A 134 -22.96 -7.54 -42.54
C MET A 134 -24.37 -7.34 -43.10
N LEU A 135 -25.25 -6.67 -42.36
CA LEU A 135 -26.62 -6.38 -42.82
C LEU A 135 -26.63 -5.44 -44.03
N SER A 136 -25.79 -4.41 -44.03
CA SER A 136 -25.70 -3.48 -45.16
C SER A 136 -25.22 -4.19 -46.42
N ALA A 137 -24.20 -5.05 -46.33
CA ALA A 137 -23.71 -5.84 -47.46
C ALA A 137 -24.80 -6.75 -48.06
N VAL A 138 -25.57 -7.45 -47.22
CA VAL A 138 -26.66 -8.33 -47.68
C VAL A 138 -27.75 -7.54 -48.40
N ILE A 139 -28.14 -6.38 -47.85
CA ILE A 139 -29.13 -5.50 -48.48
C ILE A 139 -28.61 -5.01 -49.84
N THR A 140 -27.35 -4.56 -49.91
CA THR A 140 -26.75 -4.09 -51.16
C THR A 140 -26.73 -5.17 -52.23
N VAL A 141 -26.30 -6.39 -51.89
CA VAL A 141 -26.26 -7.53 -52.84
C VAL A 141 -27.67 -7.88 -53.33
N ASN A 142 -28.64 -7.97 -52.42
CA ASN A 142 -30.02 -8.30 -52.78
C ASN A 142 -30.66 -7.22 -53.67
N LEU A 143 -30.38 -5.94 -53.41
CA LEU A 143 -30.83 -4.84 -54.26
C LEU A 143 -30.17 -4.89 -55.64
N MET A 144 -28.86 -5.15 -55.72
CA MET A 144 -28.14 -5.29 -56.99
C MET A 144 -28.65 -6.47 -57.81
N GLU A 145 -28.90 -7.63 -57.18
CA GLU A 145 -29.44 -8.80 -57.85
C GLU A 145 -30.85 -8.52 -58.40
N LYS A 146 -31.69 -7.81 -57.64
CA LYS A 146 -33.04 -7.45 -58.06
C LYS A 146 -33.06 -6.43 -59.18
N LEU A 147 -32.12 -5.48 -59.19
CA LEU A 147 -31.97 -4.51 -60.29
C LEU A 147 -31.46 -5.18 -61.56
N ASN A 148 -30.51 -6.12 -61.46
CA ASN A 148 -29.98 -6.86 -62.60
C ASN A 148 -31.01 -7.83 -63.22
N LYS A 149 -31.98 -8.32 -62.45
CA LYS A 149 -33.09 -9.15 -62.95
C LYS A 149 -34.19 -8.36 -63.65
N ASN A 150 -34.25 -7.04 -63.44
CA ASN A 150 -35.27 -6.15 -63.99
C ASN A 150 -34.81 -5.38 -65.24
N GLN A 151 -33.60 -5.65 -65.74
CA GLN A 151 -33.00 -5.07 -66.94
C GLN A 151 -32.83 -6.15 -68.00
#